data_AF-A0A7S0MY57-F1
#
_entry.id   AF-A0A7S0MY57-F1
#
_cell.length_a   1.000
_cell.length_b   1.000
_cell.length_c   1.000
_cell.angle_alpha   90.00
_cell.angle_beta   90.00
_cell.angle_gamma   90.00
#
_symmetry.space_group_name_H-M   'P 1'
#
loop_
_entity.id
_entity.type
_entity.pdbx_description
1 polymer ?
#
loop_
_entity_poly.entity_id
_entity_poly.type
_entity_poly.pdbx_seq_one_letter_code
_entity_poly.pdbx_strand_id
1 'polypeptide(L)'
;RRREADLRRRERARRRDVSMDERRRQWTQEILPAFGQARGARLCRELCWAGIPSSLRREVWGLCIGNPLQITREVFNTYREHAYVARQELNRKRAAIAGRRDEE
;
A
#
# COMPACT_ATOMS: atom_id res chain seq x y z
N ARG A 1 33.25 -20.76 -2.45
CA ARG A 1 31.79 -21.07 -2.39
C ARG A 1 30.96 -19.93 -1.78
N ARG A 2 31.14 -19.53 -0.49
CA ARG A 2 30.37 -18.41 0.12
C ARG A 2 30.55 -17.06 -0.60
N ARG A 3 31.80 -16.64 -0.86
CA ARG A 3 32.10 -15.37 -1.57
C ARG A 3 31.48 -15.27 -2.96
N GLU A 4 31.48 -16.36 -3.71
CA GLU A 4 30.89 -16.40 -5.05
C GLU A 4 29.35 -16.31 -5.00
N ALA A 5 28.72 -16.96 -4.01
CA ALA A 5 27.28 -16.83 -3.77
C ALA A 5 26.89 -15.39 -3.38
N ASP A 6 27.72 -14.72 -2.57
CA ASP A 6 27.53 -13.32 -2.17
C ASP A 6 27.69 -12.36 -3.36
N LEU A 7 28.69 -12.57 -4.21
CA LEU A 7 28.87 -11.79 -5.45
C LEU A 7 27.65 -11.93 -6.37
N ARG A 8 27.18 -13.17 -6.61
CA ARG A 8 25.97 -13.43 -7.40
C ARG A 8 24.72 -12.79 -6.78
N ARG A 9 24.61 -12.77 -5.43
CA ARG A 9 23.50 -12.10 -4.73
C ARG A 9 23.55 -10.59 -4.94
N ARG A 10 24.72 -9.96 -4.79
CA ARG A 10 24.92 -8.52 -5.00
C ARG A 10 24.65 -8.12 -6.44
N GLU A 11 25.09 -8.90 -7.42
CA GLU A 11 24.83 -8.62 -8.82
C GLU A 11 23.32 -8.70 -9.15
N ARG A 12 22.62 -9.72 -8.63
CA ARG A 12 21.15 -9.81 -8.76
C ARG A 12 20.44 -8.62 -8.10
N ALA A 13 20.90 -8.17 -6.93
CA ALA A 13 20.34 -6.98 -6.28
C ALA A 13 20.55 -5.74 -7.16
N ARG A 14 21.77 -5.53 -7.66
CA ARG A 14 22.09 -4.40 -8.54
C ARG A 14 21.25 -4.39 -9.82
N ARG A 15 21.04 -5.55 -10.45
CA ARG A 15 20.15 -5.68 -11.63
C ARG A 15 18.70 -5.33 -11.30
N ARG A 16 18.23 -5.71 -10.12
CA ARG A 16 16.88 -5.33 -9.65
C ARG A 16 16.78 -3.83 -9.42
N ASP A 17 17.78 -3.21 -8.80
CA ASP A 17 17.80 -1.77 -8.55
C ASP A 17 17.75 -0.98 -9.87
N VAL A 18 18.58 -1.35 -10.85
CA VAL A 18 18.55 -0.74 -12.20
C VAL A 18 17.17 -0.93 -12.85
N SER A 19 16.57 -2.10 -12.75
CA SER A 19 15.22 -2.35 -13.29
C SER A 19 14.15 -1.52 -12.58
N MET A 20 14.29 -1.28 -11.27
CA MET A 20 13.34 -0.46 -10.50
C MET A 20 13.49 1.02 -10.82
N ASP A 21 14.72 1.51 -11.03
CA ASP A 21 14.97 2.88 -11.46
C ASP A 21 14.40 3.15 -12.86
N GLU A 22 14.55 2.20 -13.78
CA GLU A 22 13.97 2.31 -15.13
C GLU A 22 12.44 2.39 -15.06
N ARG A 23 11.80 1.48 -14.31
CA ARG A 23 10.35 1.53 -14.11
C ARG A 23 9.91 2.83 -13.47
N ARG A 24 10.68 3.35 -12.51
CA ARG A 24 10.40 4.64 -11.88
C ARG A 24 10.37 5.74 -12.93
N ARG A 25 11.35 5.78 -13.84
CA ARG A 25 11.38 6.75 -14.95
C ARG A 25 10.13 6.62 -15.83
N GLN A 26 9.81 5.42 -16.30
CA GLN A 26 8.63 5.17 -17.14
C GLN A 26 7.32 5.61 -16.45
N TRP A 27 7.15 5.28 -15.17
CA TRP A 27 6.02 5.76 -14.39
C TRP A 27 5.96 7.29 -14.31
N THR A 28 7.07 7.95 -13.99
CA THR A 28 7.11 9.41 -13.81
C THR A 28 7.02 10.21 -15.10
N GLN A 29 7.53 9.68 -16.21
CA GLN A 29 7.66 10.41 -17.47
C GLN A 29 6.53 10.10 -18.44
N GLU A 30 6.00 8.87 -18.43
CA GLU A 30 5.03 8.43 -19.43
C GLU A 30 3.63 8.21 -18.83
N ILE A 31 3.55 7.55 -17.67
CA ILE A 31 2.25 7.12 -17.13
C ILE A 31 1.58 8.19 -16.27
N LEU A 32 2.27 8.73 -15.27
CA LEU A 32 1.68 9.69 -14.31
C LEU A 32 1.21 11.00 -14.96
N PRO A 33 1.98 11.65 -15.87
CA PRO A 33 1.57 12.92 -16.47
C PRO A 33 0.26 12.86 -17.26
N ALA A 34 -0.06 11.69 -17.83
CA ALA A 34 -1.24 11.47 -18.65
C ALA A 34 -2.08 10.28 -18.13
N PHE A 35 -2.15 10.08 -16.81
CA PHE A 35 -2.71 8.85 -16.22
C PHE A 35 -4.12 8.51 -16.71
N GLY A 36 -4.99 9.51 -16.91
CA GLY A 36 -6.35 9.29 -17.41
C GLY A 36 -6.39 8.59 -18.78
N GLN A 37 -5.45 8.92 -19.66
CA GLN A 37 -5.30 8.29 -20.98
C GLN A 37 -4.47 6.99 -20.88
N ALA A 38 -3.42 7.01 -20.06
CA ALA A 38 -2.47 5.90 -19.93
C ALA A 38 -3.04 4.69 -19.17
N ARG A 39 -4.06 4.86 -18.30
CA ARG A 39 -4.64 3.79 -17.48
C ARG A 39 -5.14 2.60 -18.31
N GLY A 40 -5.62 2.83 -19.52
CA GLY A 40 -6.08 1.79 -20.46
C GLY A 40 -4.97 1.19 -21.33
N ALA A 41 -3.79 1.80 -21.35
CA ALA A 41 -2.70 1.40 -22.23
C ALA A 41 -2.03 0.09 -21.76
N ARG A 42 -1.55 -0.69 -22.73
CA ARG A 42 -0.80 -1.93 -22.49
C ARG A 42 0.40 -1.70 -21.57
N LEU A 43 1.14 -0.61 -21.79
CA LEU A 43 2.31 -0.23 -21.01
C LEU A 43 1.98 -0.06 -19.51
N CYS A 44 0.88 0.61 -19.18
CA CYS A 44 0.46 0.78 -17.78
C CYS A 44 0.19 -0.56 -17.11
N ARG A 45 -0.45 -1.51 -17.81
CA ARG A 45 -0.72 -2.86 -17.28
C ARG A 45 0.56 -3.66 -17.10
N GLU A 46 1.47 -3.62 -18.07
CA GLU A 46 2.77 -4.31 -18.01
C GLU A 46 3.61 -3.77 -16.85
N LEU A 47 3.66 -2.45 -16.66
CA LEU A 47 4.36 -1.81 -15.54
C LEU A 47 3.75 -2.18 -14.18
N CYS A 48 2.42 -2.28 -14.09
CA CYS A 48 1.74 -2.75 -12.88
C CYS A 48 2.13 -4.19 -12.52
N TRP A 49 2.12 -5.10 -13.50
CA TRP A 49 2.53 -6.51 -13.31
C TRP A 49 4.01 -6.66 -12.98
N ALA A 50 4.85 -5.85 -13.61
CA ALA A 50 6.26 -5.80 -13.32
C ALA A 50 6.49 -5.38 -11.85
N GLY A 51 5.71 -4.40 -11.38
CA GLY A 51 5.65 -3.95 -9.99
C GLY A 51 5.93 -2.46 -9.85
N ILE A 52 5.14 -1.80 -8.99
CA ILE A 52 5.19 -0.35 -8.80
C ILE A 52 6.33 0.02 -7.81
N PRO A 53 7.22 0.97 -8.18
CA PRO A 53 8.24 1.50 -7.27
C PRO A 53 7.66 1.98 -5.95
N SER A 54 8.32 1.65 -4.83
CA SER A 54 7.80 1.90 -3.48
C SER A 54 7.43 3.36 -3.24
N SER A 55 8.25 4.29 -3.72
CA SER A 55 8.03 5.74 -3.61
C SER A 55 6.79 6.23 -4.37
N LEU A 56 6.37 5.52 -5.42
CA LEU A 56 5.25 5.92 -6.29
C LEU A 56 3.94 5.22 -5.92
N ARG A 57 3.97 4.18 -5.08
CA ARG A 57 2.76 3.39 -4.76
C ARG A 57 1.63 4.25 -4.22
N ARG A 58 1.94 5.18 -3.32
CA ARG A 58 0.93 6.08 -2.74
C ARG A 58 0.14 6.82 -3.82
N GLU A 59 0.85 7.34 -4.81
CA GLU A 59 0.26 8.13 -5.89
C GLU A 59 -0.45 7.23 -6.90
N VAL A 60 0.24 6.21 -7.42
CA VAL A 60 -0.29 5.29 -8.43
C VAL A 60 -1.54 4.56 -7.92
N TRP A 61 -1.51 4.00 -6.70
CA TRP A 61 -2.69 3.34 -6.14
C TRP A 61 -3.81 4.35 -5.83
N GLY A 62 -3.47 5.54 -5.37
CA GLY A 62 -4.44 6.62 -5.18
C GLY A 62 -5.19 6.94 -6.48
N LEU A 63 -4.49 7.03 -7.61
CA LEU A 63 -5.07 7.27 -8.93
C LEU A 63 -5.86 6.05 -9.47
N CYS A 64 -5.35 4.83 -9.26
CA CYS A 64 -6.03 3.60 -9.68
C CYS A 64 -7.35 3.36 -8.96
N ILE A 65 -7.36 3.55 -7.63
CA ILE A 65 -8.53 3.33 -6.76
C ILE A 65 -9.49 4.53 -6.87
N GLY A 66 -8.95 5.75 -6.89
CA GLY A 66 -9.72 6.98 -6.85
C GLY A 66 -10.35 7.26 -5.48
N ASN A 67 -11.19 8.29 -5.43
CA ASN A 67 -11.97 8.64 -4.24
C ASN A 67 -13.43 9.01 -4.62
N PRO A 68 -14.20 8.07 -5.20
CA PRO A 68 -15.57 8.36 -5.64
C PRO A 68 -16.51 8.73 -4.48
N LEU A 69 -16.22 8.23 -3.27
CA LEU A 69 -16.96 8.53 -2.05
C LEU A 69 -16.56 9.85 -1.39
N GLN A 70 -15.58 10.57 -1.96
CA GLN A 70 -15.07 11.85 -1.46
C GLN A 70 -14.69 11.81 0.03
N ILE A 71 -14.10 10.69 0.48
CA ILE A 71 -13.66 10.56 1.87
C ILE A 71 -12.53 11.54 2.13
N THR A 72 -12.76 12.48 3.05
CA THR A 72 -11.75 13.43 3.52
C THR A 72 -11.06 12.92 4.78
N ARG A 73 -9.98 13.60 5.18
CA ARG A 73 -9.23 13.24 6.39
C ARG A 73 -10.07 13.47 7.65
N GLU A 74 -10.91 14.50 7.63
CA GLU A 74 -11.81 14.87 8.72
C GLU A 74 -12.84 13.76 8.95
N VAL A 75 -13.53 13.35 7.88
CA VAL A 75 -14.52 12.26 7.94
C VAL A 75 -13.88 10.96 8.41
N PHE A 76 -12.70 10.61 7.87
CA PHE A 76 -11.96 9.43 8.32
C PHE A 76 -11.63 9.49 9.82
N ASN A 77 -11.16 10.64 10.32
CA ASN A 77 -10.79 10.79 11.73
C ASN A 77 -12.01 10.68 12.65
N THR A 78 -13.15 11.27 12.28
CA THR A 78 -14.40 11.16 13.04
C THR A 78 -14.85 9.71 13.17
N TYR A 79 -14.92 8.96 12.05
CA TYR A 79 -15.33 7.56 12.10
C TYR A 79 -14.31 6.65 12.80
N ARG A 80 -13.02 6.96 12.68
CA ARG A 80 -11.97 6.27 13.45
C ARG A 80 -12.19 6.42 14.95
N GLU A 81 -12.54 7.61 15.42
CA GLU A 81 -12.82 7.87 16.84
C GLU A 81 -14.06 7.11 17.31
N HIS A 82 -15.15 7.16 16.55
CA HIS A 82 -16.36 6.38 16.85
C HIS A 82 -16.05 4.87 16.95
N ALA A 83 -15.27 4.34 16.01
CA ALA A 83 -14.86 2.94 16.02
C ALA A 83 -13.98 2.59 17.25
N TYR A 84 -13.12 3.52 17.68
CA TYR A 84 -12.28 3.34 18.86
C TYR A 84 -13.13 3.25 20.14
N VAL A 85 -14.07 4.19 20.34
CA VAL A 85 -15.00 4.20 21.47
C VAL A 85 -15.83 2.93 21.51
N ALA A 86 -16.46 2.56 20.38
CA ALA A 86 -17.27 1.34 20.29
C ALA A 86 -16.46 0.08 20.66
N ARG A 87 -15.20 0.02 20.22
CA ARG A 87 -14.30 -1.10 20.56
C ARG A 87 -13.94 -1.12 22.05
N GLN A 88 -13.74 0.03 22.68
CA GLN A 88 -13.50 0.09 24.12
C GLN A 88 -14.71 -0.39 24.92
N GLU A 89 -15.91 0.05 24.55
CA GLU A 89 -17.14 -0.39 25.21
C GLU A 89 -17.35 -1.90 25.10
N LEU A 90 -17.10 -2.47 23.91
CA LEU A 90 -17.17 -3.91 23.70
C LEU A 90 -16.17 -4.65 24.61
N ASN A 91 -14.94 -4.16 24.71
CA ASN A 91 -13.92 -4.75 25.56
C ASN A 91 -14.31 -4.69 27.05
N ARG A 92 -14.88 -3.56 27.51
CA ARG A 92 -15.40 -3.42 28.88
C ARG A 92 -16.53 -4.41 29.16
N LYS A 93 -17.49 -4.54 28.24
CA LYS A 93 -18.59 -5.51 28.36
C LYS A 93 -18.07 -6.94 28.44
N ARG A 94 -17.08 -7.28 27.60
CA ARG A 94 -16.42 -8.60 27.62
C ARG A 94 -15.71 -8.87 28.95
N ALA A 95 -14.96 -7.91 29.48
CA ALA A 95 -14.30 -8.04 30.77
C ALA A 95 -15.30 -8.21 31.93
N ALA A 96 -16.41 -7.46 31.91
CA ALA A 96 -17.47 -7.57 32.92
C ALA A 96 -18.22 -8.91 32.87
N ILE A 97 -18.28 -9.58 31.72
CA ILE A 97 -18.84 -10.93 31.59
C ILE A 97 -17.83 -11.98 32.06
N ALA A 98 -16.54 -11.80 31.76
CA ALA A 98 -15.48 -12.70 32.20
C ALA A 98 -15.34 -12.69 33.73
N GLY A 99 -15.27 -11.51 34.35
CA GLY A 99 -15.15 -11.40 35.81
C GLY A 99 -16.34 -12.00 36.57
N ARG A 100 -17.56 -11.93 36.02
CA ARG A 100 -18.74 -12.57 36.62
C ARG A 100 -18.72 -14.09 36.61
N ARG A 101 -17.97 -14.71 35.70
CA ARG A 101 -17.83 -16.18 35.64
C ARG A 101 -16.78 -16.72 36.61
N ASP A 102 -15.86 -15.88 37.05
CA ASP A 102 -14.82 -16.26 38.01
C ASP A 102 -15.30 -16.11 39.47
N GLU A 103 -16.46 -15.48 39.69
CA GLU A 103 -17.11 -15.26 40.99
C GLU A 103 -18.21 -16.30 41.33
N GLU A 104 -18.61 -17.15 40.37
CA GLU A 104 -19.53 -18.31 40.54
C GLU A 104 -18.73 -19.61 40.73
#